data_AF-A0A6J7HDP4-F1
#
_entry.id   AF-A0A6J7HDP4-F1
#
_cell.length_a   1.000
_cell.length_b   1.000
_cell.length_c   1.000
_cell.angle_alpha   90.00
_cell.angle_beta   90.00
_cell.angle_gamma   90.00
#
_symmetry.space_group_name_H-M   'P 1'
#
loop_
_entity.id
_entity.type
_entity.pdbx_description
1 polymer ?
#
loop_
_entity_poly.entity_id
_entity_poly.type
_entity_poly.pdbx_seq_one_letter_code
_entity_poly.pdbx_strand_id
1 'polypeptide(L)' 'MRTGGEVGSVRMVPLAGAPSLEATINDGRGTITAVFFGRGRIAGITPGRRVIVEGVAAKRGNQILLFNPTYQLLP' A
#
# COMPACT_ATOMS: atom_id res chain seq x y z
N MET A 1 11.69 -5.13 -3.22
CA MET A 1 10.77 -6.04 -2.49
C MET A 1 9.55 -6.24 -3.35
N ARG A 2 9.11 -7.49 -3.55
CA ARG A 2 7.88 -7.83 -4.25
C ARG A 2 7.06 -8.76 -3.35
N THR A 3 5.81 -8.42 -3.09
CA THR A 3 4.90 -9.27 -2.32
C THR A 3 3.46 -9.11 -2.81
N GLY A 4 2.64 -10.13 -2.59
CA GLY A 4 1.24 -10.13 -2.95
C GLY A 4 0.36 -10.52 -1.78
N GLY A 5 -0.83 -9.94 -1.71
CA GLY A 5 -1.75 -10.16 -0.61
C GLY A 5 -3.09 -9.47 -0.80
N GLU A 6 -3.90 -9.52 0.23
CA GLU A 6 -5.19 -8.82 0.28
C GLU A 6 -5.03 -7.42 0.87
N VAL A 7 -5.66 -6.43 0.23
CA VAL A 7 -5.77 -5.08 0.77
C VAL A 7 -6.71 -5.13 1.98
N GLY A 8 -6.19 -4.82 3.17
CA GLY A 8 -6.97 -4.83 4.41
C GLY A 8 -7.67 -3.49 4.69
N SER A 9 -6.88 -2.42 4.78
CA SER A 9 -7.37 -1.06 5.05
C SER A 9 -6.75 -0.06 4.08
N VAL A 10 -7.52 0.97 3.75
CA VAL A 10 -7.10 2.07 2.89
C VAL A 10 -7.43 3.38 3.60
N ARG A 11 -6.44 4.27 3.71
CA ARG A 11 -6.59 5.57 4.39
C ARG A 11 -6.03 6.67 3.52
N MET A 12 -6.75 7.79 3.45
CA MET A 12 -6.18 9.04 2.93
C MET A 12 -5.56 9.79 4.11
N VAL A 13 -4.28 10.12 4.00
CA VAL A 13 -3.48 10.82 5.00
C VAL A 13 -3.04 12.16 4.42
N PRO A 14 -3.41 13.30 5.03
CA PRO A 14 -2.89 14.60 4.62
C PRO A 14 -1.37 14.68 4.81
N LEU A 15 -0.63 15.12 3.79
CA LEU A 15 0.83 15.24 3.83
C LEU A 15 1.33 16.48 3.08
N ALA A 16 1.85 17.47 3.82
CA ALA A 16 2.56 18.63 3.26
C ALA A 16 1.85 19.29 2.05
N GLY A 17 0.54 19.55 2.17
CA GLY A 17 -0.25 20.21 1.13
C GLY A 17 -0.83 19.29 0.04
N ALA A 18 -0.55 17.98 0.07
CA ALA A 18 -1.14 16.99 -0.83
C ALA A 18 -1.60 15.73 -0.06
N PRO A 19 -2.59 14.97 -0.55
CA PRO A 19 -2.98 13.71 0.09
C PRO A 19 -1.97 12.60 -0.21
N SER A 20 -1.88 11.65 0.70
CA SER A 20 -1.24 10.34 0.50
C SER A 20 -2.28 9.25 0.71
N LEU A 21 -2.20 8.15 -0.04
CA LEU A 21 -3.00 6.96 0.19
C LEU A 21 -2.13 5.88 0.81
N GLU A 22 -2.50 5.43 2.00
CA GLU A 22 -1.87 4.31 2.68
C GLU A 22 -2.78 3.08 2.59
N ALA A 23 -2.27 2.01 1.97
CA ALA A 23 -2.97 0.74 1.84
C ALA A 23 -2.20 -0.38 2.54
N THR A 24 -2.80 -1.01 3.54
CA THR A 24 -2.21 -2.17 4.22
C THR A 24 -2.46 -3.43 3.40
N ILE A 25 -1.43 -4.22 3.13
CA ILE A 25 -1.51 -5.47 2.37
C ILE A 25 -1.03 -6.60 3.25
N ASN A 26 -1.87 -7.62 3.40
CA ASN A 26 -1.58 -8.81 4.20
C ASN A 26 -1.39 -10.03 3.28
N ASP A 27 -0.23 -10.67 3.37
CA ASP A 27 0.16 -11.85 2.57
C ASP A 27 -0.08 -13.19 3.31
N GLY A 28 -0.74 -13.15 4.47
CA GLY A 28 -0.97 -14.27 5.37
C GLY A 28 0.15 -14.51 6.39
N ARG A 29 1.33 -13.88 6.22
CA ARG A 29 2.46 -14.01 7.16
C ARG A 29 2.79 -12.70 7.86
N GLY A 30 2.48 -11.58 7.23
CA GLY A 30 2.71 -10.26 7.77
C GLY A 30 1.92 -9.20 7.05
N THR A 31 2.22 -7.96 7.38
CA THR A 31 1.57 -6.81 6.75
C THR A 31 2.62 -5.81 6.30
N ILE A 32 2.45 -5.31 5.09
CA ILE A 32 3.17 -4.15 4.57
C ILE A 32 2.19 -3.01 4.32
N THR A 33 2.69 -1.80 4.23
CA THR A 33 1.89 -0.62 3.85
C THR A 33 2.42 -0.03 2.55
N ALA A 34 1.63 -0.07 1.49
CA ALA A 34 1.90 0.69 0.27
C ALA A 34 1.45 2.14 0.47
N VAL A 35 2.35 3.10 0.23
CA VAL A 35 2.10 4.53 0.40
C VAL A 35 2.20 5.22 -0.95
N PHE A 36 1.11 5.82 -1.40
CA PHE A 36 1.03 6.53 -2.68
C PHE A 36 0.92 8.04 -2.42
N PHE A 37 2.02 8.75 -2.61
CA PHE A 37 2.04 10.20 -2.42
C PHE A 37 1.30 10.93 -3.54
N GLY A 38 0.76 12.11 -3.21
CA GLY A 38 0.03 12.99 -4.12
C GLY A 38 -1.32 12.41 -4.58
N ARG A 39 -1.79 11.34 -3.96
CA ARG A 39 -2.97 10.59 -4.37
C ARG A 39 -3.85 10.33 -3.16
N GLY A 40 -5.11 10.77 -3.21
CA GLY A 40 -6.12 10.43 -2.21
C GLY A 40 -6.86 9.12 -2.51
N ARG A 41 -6.71 8.58 -3.73
CA ARG A 41 -7.30 7.32 -4.20
C ARG A 41 -6.43 6.69 -5.28
N ILE A 42 -6.44 5.36 -5.36
CA ILE A 42 -5.91 4.55 -6.46
C ILE A 42 -7.03 3.60 -6.89
N ALA A 43 -7.34 3.54 -8.18
CA ALA A 43 -8.38 2.65 -8.68
C ALA A 43 -8.03 1.17 -8.36
N GLY A 44 -8.99 0.44 -7.80
CA GLY A 44 -8.85 -0.98 -7.45
C GLY A 44 -8.02 -1.30 -6.21
N ILE A 45 -7.37 -0.31 -5.59
CA ILE A 45 -6.77 -0.46 -4.24
C ILE A 45 -7.85 -0.13 -3.21
N THR A 46 -8.67 -1.13 -2.93
CA THR A 46 -9.77 -1.07 -1.97
C THR A 46 -9.76 -2.33 -1.10
N PRO A 47 -10.29 -2.28 0.13
CA PRO A 47 -10.36 -3.45 1.01
C PRO A 47 -10.94 -4.69 0.31
N GLY A 48 -10.38 -5.87 0.58
CA GLY A 48 -10.78 -7.15 0.01
C GLY A 48 -10.23 -7.46 -1.39
N ARG A 49 -9.62 -6.49 -2.09
CA ARG A 49 -8.96 -6.75 -3.38
C ARG A 49 -7.59 -7.38 -3.17
N ARG A 50 -7.23 -8.33 -4.05
CA ARG A 50 -5.90 -8.92 -4.08
C ARG A 50 -4.99 -8.12 -5.02
N VAL A 51 -3.76 -7.89 -4.57
CA VAL A 51 -2.78 -7.06 -5.28
C VAL A 51 -1.38 -7.63 -5.11
N ILE A 52 -0.55 -7.45 -6.13
CA ILE A 52 0.90 -7.55 -6.01
C ILE A 52 1.47 -6.14 -5.98
N VAL A 53 2.36 -5.86 -5.05
CA VAL A 53 3.12 -4.61 -5.01
C VAL A 53 4.61 -4.89 -5.07
N GLU A 54 5.32 -3.97 -5.74
CA GLU A 54 6.75 -4.05 -5.91
C GLU A 54 7.41 -2.67 -5.76
N GLY A 55 8.49 -2.61 -4.99
CA GLY A 55 9.20 -1.37 -4.73
C GLY A 55 10.29 -1.52 -3.68
N VAL A 56 10.83 -0.38 -3.24
CA VAL A 56 11.84 -0.32 -2.19
C VAL A 56 11.14 -0.29 -0.82
N ALA A 57 11.59 -1.16 0.08
CA ALA A 57 11.05 -1.24 1.43
C ALA A 57 11.79 -0.25 2.36
N ALA A 58 11.02 0.45 3.19
CA ALA A 58 11.50 1.25 4.29
C ALA A 58 10.90 0.75 5.61
N LYS A 59 11.61 0.96 6.72
CA LYS A 59 11.10 0.66 8.07
C LYS A 59 10.64 1.94 8.76
N ARG A 60 9.48 1.88 9.42
CA ARG A 60 8.98 2.91 10.34
C ARG A 60 8.44 2.22 11.59
N GLY A 61 9.22 2.25 12.66
CA GLY A 61 8.94 1.40 13.83
C GLY A 61 8.84 -0.07 13.39
N ASN A 62 7.72 -0.71 13.72
CA ASN A 62 7.46 -2.11 13.36
C ASN A 62 6.79 -2.29 11.99
N GLN A 63 6.55 -1.20 11.25
CA GLN A 63 5.90 -1.25 9.94
C GLN A 63 6.93 -1.31 8.81
N ILE A 64 6.65 -2.13 7.81
CA ILE A 64 7.33 -2.11 6.52
C ILE A 64 6.49 -1.30 5.54
N LEU A 65 7.10 -0.31 4.92
CA LEU A 65 6.46 0.59 3.96
C LEU A 65 7.09 0.44 2.59
N LEU A 66 6.26 0.49 1.54
CA LEU A 66 6.72 0.69 0.17
C LEU A 66 6.20 2.05 -0.29
N PHE A 67 7.10 2.95 -0.65
CA PHE A 67 6.73 4.28 -1.16
C PHE A 67 6.60 4.25 -2.68
N ASN A 68 5.48 4.75 -3.17
CA ASN A 68 5.08 4.75 -4.58
C ASN A 68 5.43 3.44 -5.31
N PRO A 69 5.04 2.27 -4.77
CA PRO A 69 5.33 1.01 -5.43
C PRO A 69 4.58 0.91 -6.76
N THR A 70 5.10 0.09 -7.66
CA THR A 70 4.26 -0.44 -8.74
C THR A 70 3.27 -1.43 -8.14
N TYR A 71 2.10 -1.55 -8.78
CA TYR A 71 1.06 -2.46 -8.33
C TYR A 71 0.40 -3.16 -9.50
N GLN A 72 -0.06 -4.38 -9.26
CA GLN A 72 -0.86 -5.17 -10.19
C GLN A 72 -2.05 -5.75 -9.44
N LEU A 73 -3.26 -5.43 -9.90
CA LEU A 73 -4.48 -6.03 -9.38
C LEU A 73 -4.57 -7.49 -9.84
N LEU A 74 -4.93 -8.36 -8.91
CA LEU A 74 -5.23 -9.76 -9.22
C LEU A 74 -6.74 -9.91 -9.49
N PRO A 75 -7.14 -10.98 -10.21
CA PRO A 75 -8.55 -11.30 -10.42
C PRO A 75 -9.34 -11.30 -9.11
#